data_AF-A0AB39NWW8-F1
#
_entry.id   AF-A0AB39NWW8-F1
#
_cell.length_a   1.000
_cell.length_b   1.000
_cell.length_c   1.000
_cell.angle_alpha   90.00
_cell.angle_beta   90.00
_cell.angle_gamma   90.00
#
_symmetry.space_group_name_H-M   'P 1'
#
loop_
_entity.id
_entity.type
_entity.pdbx_description
1 polymer ?
#
loop_
_entity_poly.entity_id
_entity_poly.type
_entity_poly.pdbx_seq_one_letter_code
_entity_poly.pdbx_strand_id
1 'polypeptide(L)'
;MAESPVEITTRLSMADAADAFRDAMRVSWWHETVTGAGTTFEQPRGSAFDTLAEDPPDFAVLALLGGRGAEIQKSAVHMYMWDRGGHREIMLGVGRNIGSFGIKANRKIRRYVDTLADLDPSMEYSGI
;
A
#
# COMPACT_ATOMS: atom_id res chain seq x y z
N MET A 1 6.76 14.60 -5.94
CA MET A 1 5.72 14.39 -4.91
C MET A 1 4.81 13.36 -5.52
N ALA A 2 4.48 12.27 -4.83
CA ALA A 2 3.74 11.19 -5.47
C ALA A 2 2.39 11.70 -5.94
N GLU A 3 2.11 11.53 -7.22
CA GLU A 3 0.76 11.67 -7.73
C GLU A 3 -0.03 10.56 -7.05
N SER A 4 -0.84 10.96 -6.06
CA SER A 4 -1.73 10.03 -5.38
C SER A 4 -3.10 10.14 -6.07
N PRO A 5 -3.69 9.03 -6.53
CA PRO A 5 -3.20 7.65 -6.37
C PRO A 5 -2.07 7.28 -7.34
N VAL A 6 -1.17 6.39 -6.88
CA VAL A 6 -0.18 5.74 -7.77
C VAL A 6 -0.86 4.52 -8.38
N GLU A 7 -0.98 4.50 -9.69
CA GLU A 7 -1.56 3.40 -10.46
C GLU A 7 -0.41 2.57 -11.03
N ILE A 8 -0.53 1.25 -10.99
CA ILE A 8 0.50 0.30 -11.38
C ILE A 8 -0.15 -0.81 -12.20
N THR A 9 0.49 -1.20 -13.29
CA THR A 9 0.17 -2.41 -14.04
C THR A 9 1.34 -3.38 -13.95
N THR A 10 1.09 -4.62 -13.55
CA THR A 10 2.12 -5.66 -13.42
C THR A 10 1.62 -7.03 -13.88
N ARG A 11 2.52 -7.89 -14.34
CA ARG A 11 2.23 -9.30 -14.68
C ARG A 11 2.42 -10.26 -13.52
N LEU A 12 2.91 -9.78 -12.37
CA LEU A 12 3.04 -10.60 -11.17
C LEU A 12 1.69 -11.20 -10.76
N SER A 13 1.75 -12.30 -10.02
CA SER A 13 0.56 -12.83 -9.37
C SER A 13 0.09 -11.87 -8.26
N MET A 14 -1.20 -11.91 -7.92
CA MET A 14 -1.72 -11.15 -6.78
C MET A 14 -0.96 -11.49 -5.48
N ALA A 15 -0.58 -12.75 -5.28
CA ALA A 15 0.15 -13.18 -4.09
C ALA A 15 1.54 -12.55 -4.03
N ASP A 16 2.30 -12.57 -5.13
CA ASP A 16 3.65 -11.99 -5.17
C ASP A 16 3.60 -10.47 -4.99
N ALA A 17 2.64 -9.80 -5.64
CA ALA A 17 2.43 -8.37 -5.49
C ALA A 17 2.06 -7.97 -4.06
N ALA A 18 1.22 -8.78 -3.39
CA ALA A 18 0.83 -8.56 -1.99
C ALA A 18 1.98 -8.86 -0.99
N ASP A 19 2.78 -9.89 -1.24
CA ASP A 19 3.95 -10.20 -0.42
C ASP A 19 5.02 -9.11 -0.52
N ALA A 20 5.30 -8.63 -1.74
CA ALA A 20 6.19 -7.48 -1.95
C ALA A 20 5.67 -6.22 -1.23
N PHE A 21 4.35 -6.00 -1.22
CA PHE A 21 3.74 -4.89 -0.49
C PHE A 21 3.94 -5.03 1.03
N ARG A 22 3.69 -6.22 1.58
CA ARG A 22 3.90 -6.50 3.00
C ARG A 22 5.33 -6.19 3.44
N ASP A 23 6.31 -6.63 2.66
CA ASP A 23 7.72 -6.47 2.98
C ASP A 23 8.21 -5.02 2.80
N ALA A 24 7.67 -4.31 1.80
CA ALA A 24 7.92 -2.88 1.64
C ALA A 24 7.43 -2.10 2.86
N MET A 25 6.19 -2.36 3.31
CA MET A 25 5.48 -1.63 4.36
C MET A 25 5.96 -1.94 5.78
N ARG A 26 6.60 -3.09 6.04
CA ARG A 26 7.15 -3.43 7.35
C ARG A 26 8.15 -2.37 7.86
N VAL A 27 7.96 -1.90 9.09
CA VAL A 27 8.98 -1.12 9.82
C VAL A 27 10.13 -2.06 10.21
N SER A 28 11.37 -1.56 10.30
CA SER A 28 12.51 -2.41 10.64
C SER A 28 12.35 -3.02 12.04
N TRP A 29 12.82 -4.26 12.22
CA TRP A 29 12.76 -4.98 13.49
C TRP A 29 13.30 -4.14 14.66
N TRP A 30 14.43 -3.44 14.47
CA TRP A 30 15.00 -2.51 15.45
C TRP A 30 14.04 -1.39 15.90
N HIS A 31 13.25 -0.82 14.99
CA HIS A 31 12.26 0.19 15.35
C HIS A 31 11.09 -0.41 16.13
N GLU A 32 10.69 -1.64 15.79
CA GLU A 32 9.62 -2.36 16.45
C GLU A 32 9.99 -2.68 17.92
N THR A 33 11.23 -3.12 18.19
CA THR A 33 11.71 -3.40 19.56
C THR A 33 11.94 -2.14 20.40
N VAL A 34 12.43 -1.05 19.79
CA VAL A 34 12.81 0.18 20.52
C VAL A 34 11.60 1.10 20.78
N THR A 35 10.65 1.17 19.86
CA THR A 35 9.52 2.12 19.94
C THR A 35 8.15 1.46 20.12
N GLY A 36 8.07 0.12 20.04
CA GLY A 36 6.80 -0.61 20.00
C GLY A 36 5.96 -0.32 18.75
N ALA A 37 6.55 0.34 17.74
CA ALA A 37 5.88 0.75 16.51
C ALA A 37 6.04 -0.30 15.40
N GLY A 38 5.03 -1.15 15.25
CA GLY A 38 4.91 -2.12 14.14
C GLY A 38 4.04 -1.62 12.99
N THR A 39 3.95 -2.44 11.94
CA THR A 39 2.98 -2.28 10.85
C THR A 39 1.84 -3.27 11.05
N THR A 40 0.59 -2.80 11.07
CA THR A 40 -0.59 -3.67 11.07
C THR A 40 -1.23 -3.68 9.69
N PHE A 41 -1.72 -4.83 9.25
CA PHE A 41 -2.44 -4.99 7.99
C PHE A 41 -3.90 -5.31 8.28
N GLU A 42 -4.81 -4.56 7.68
CA GLU A 42 -6.25 -4.69 7.85
C GLU A 42 -6.94 -4.66 6.48
N GLN A 43 -8.11 -5.28 6.35
CA GLN A 43 -8.94 -5.05 5.17
C GLN A 43 -9.60 -3.66 5.29
N PRO A 44 -9.58 -2.81 4.24
CA PRO A 44 -10.34 -1.56 4.25
C PRO A 44 -11.82 -1.87 4.49
N ARG A 45 -12.45 -1.24 5.48
CA ARG A 45 -13.87 -1.47 5.82
C ARG A 45 -14.72 -0.27 5.43
N GLY A 46 -15.83 -0.54 4.73
CA GLY A 46 -17.06 0.25 4.78
C GLY A 46 -16.99 1.62 4.11
N SER A 47 -17.35 1.66 2.83
CA SER A 47 -17.91 2.81 2.14
C SER A 47 -19.37 2.54 1.81
N ALA A 48 -20.24 3.55 1.93
CA ALA A 48 -21.61 3.47 1.41
C ALA A 48 -21.65 3.23 -0.12
N PHE A 49 -20.52 3.42 -0.80
CA PHE A 49 -20.34 3.18 -2.22
C PHE A 49 -19.75 1.81 -2.55
N ASP A 50 -19.30 1.00 -1.57
CA ASP A 50 -18.74 -0.33 -1.83
C ASP A 50 -19.78 -1.26 -2.49
N THR A 51 -21.07 -1.00 -2.25
CA THR A 51 -22.19 -1.73 -2.89
C THR A 51 -22.64 -1.12 -4.22
N LEU A 52 -22.11 0.06 -4.59
CA LEU A 52 -22.48 0.80 -5.80
C LEU A 52 -21.38 0.76 -6.87
N ALA A 53 -20.18 0.29 -6.55
CA ALA A 53 -19.08 0.17 -7.50
C ALA A 53 -19.33 -1.00 -8.46
N GLU A 54 -19.38 -0.72 -9.76
CA GLU A 54 -19.57 -1.74 -10.81
C GLU A 54 -18.33 -2.63 -11.01
N ASP A 55 -17.17 -2.20 -10.51
CA ASP A 55 -15.89 -2.90 -10.67
C ASP A 55 -15.09 -2.91 -9.33
N PRO A 56 -15.52 -3.71 -8.35
CA PRO A 56 -14.85 -3.80 -7.05
C PRO A 56 -13.47 -4.49 -7.18
N PRO A 57 -12.48 -4.12 -6.35
CA PRO A 57 -11.18 -4.77 -6.36
C PRO A 57 -11.28 -6.21 -5.84
N ASP A 58 -10.59 -7.13 -6.50
CA ASP A 58 -10.45 -8.52 -6.08
C ASP A 58 -9.65 -8.66 -4.77
N PHE A 59 -8.76 -7.70 -4.48
CA PHE A 59 -7.97 -7.64 -3.26
C PHE A 59 -7.83 -6.21 -2.75
N ALA A 60 -7.97 -6.01 -1.44
CA ALA A 60 -7.78 -4.72 -0.79
C ALA A 60 -7.12 -4.88 0.58
N VAL A 61 -6.11 -4.05 0.86
CA VAL A 61 -5.40 -4.04 2.14
C VAL A 61 -5.02 -2.62 2.57
N LEU A 62 -5.07 -2.39 3.87
CA LEU A 62 -4.66 -1.19 4.57
C LEU A 62 -3.44 -1.51 5.43
N ALA A 63 -2.31 -0.86 5.16
CA ALA A 63 -1.12 -0.90 6.01
C ALA A 63 -1.10 0.32 6.95
N LEU A 64 -1.30 0.08 8.24
CA LEU A 64 -1.19 1.08 9.29
C LEU A 64 0.25 1.16 9.80
N LEU A 65 0.90 2.30 9.55
CA LEU A 65 2.28 2.59 9.93
C LEU A 65 2.31 3.35 11.26
N GLY A 66 2.82 2.73 12.33
CA GLY A 66 2.94 3.33 13.66
C GLY A 66 2.10 2.60 14.72
N GLY A 67 2.75 2.08 15.76
CA GLY A 67 2.17 1.12 16.72
C GLY A 67 1.29 1.69 17.84
N ARG A 68 1.13 0.89 18.90
CA ARG A 68 0.04 0.91 19.88
C ARG A 68 -0.11 2.23 20.67
N GLY A 69 -1.33 2.76 20.67
CA GLY A 69 -1.77 3.93 21.43
C GLY A 69 -2.78 4.74 20.63
N ALA A 70 -3.82 5.28 21.27
CA ALA A 70 -4.80 6.15 20.60
C ALA A 70 -4.20 7.50 20.15
N GLU A 71 -3.05 7.87 20.72
CA GLU A 71 -2.36 9.15 20.46
C GLU A 71 -1.15 9.05 19.52
N ILE A 72 -0.72 7.85 19.13
CA ILE A 72 0.37 7.71 18.15
C ILE A 72 -0.20 7.97 16.76
N GLN A 73 0.24 9.07 16.15
CA GLN A 73 -0.17 9.45 14.80
C GLN A 73 0.21 8.35 13.79
N LYS A 74 -0.81 7.74 13.15
CA LYS A 74 -0.64 6.63 12.19
C LYS A 74 -0.75 7.13 10.77
N SER A 75 0.20 6.76 9.92
CA SER A 75 0.04 6.88 8.46
C SER A 75 -0.61 5.61 7.93
N ALA A 76 -1.44 5.73 6.90
CA ALA A 76 -2.09 4.61 6.26
C ALA A 76 -1.67 4.54 4.79
N VAL A 77 -1.30 3.36 4.30
CA VAL A 77 -1.17 3.09 2.87
C VAL A 77 -2.23 2.08 2.48
N HIS A 78 -3.08 2.45 1.54
CA HIS A 78 -4.09 1.60 0.94
C HIS A 78 -3.50 0.98 -0.32
N MET A 79 -3.77 -0.30 -0.52
CA MET A 79 -3.55 -1.00 -1.77
C MET A 79 -4.86 -1.65 -2.18
N TYR A 80 -5.28 -1.37 -3.40
CA TYR A 80 -6.38 -2.04 -4.09
C TYR A 80 -5.82 -2.71 -5.33
N MET A 81 -6.29 -3.91 -5.64
CA MET A 81 -5.79 -4.69 -6.77
C MET A 81 -6.93 -5.41 -7.47
N TRP A 82 -6.90 -5.36 -8.80
CA TRP A 82 -7.82 -6.04 -9.70
C TRP A 82 -7.04 -7.08 -10.51
N ASP A 83 -7.62 -8.26 -10.70
CA ASP A 83 -7.09 -9.27 -11.60
C ASP A 83 -7.73 -9.12 -12.98
N ARG A 84 -6.93 -8.69 -13.97
CA ARG A 84 -7.36 -8.56 -15.38
C ARG A 84 -6.89 -9.76 -16.22
N GLY A 85 -6.58 -10.88 -15.56
CA GLY A 85 -6.10 -12.13 -16.16
C GLY A 85 -4.60 -12.09 -16.44
N GLY A 86 -4.22 -11.50 -17.58
CA GLY A 86 -2.81 -11.44 -18.01
C GLY A 86 -1.95 -10.45 -17.23
N HIS A 87 -2.58 -9.56 -16.46
CA HIS A 87 -1.94 -8.52 -15.66
C HIS A 87 -2.85 -8.12 -14.49
N ARG A 88 -2.28 -7.43 -13.51
CA ARG A 88 -2.93 -6.88 -12.32
C ARG A 88 -2.83 -5.36 -12.40
N GLU A 89 -3.95 -4.71 -12.13
CA GLU A 89 -4.01 -3.28 -11.91
C GLU A 89 -3.96 -3.06 -10.41
N ILE A 90 -3.05 -2.22 -9.94
CA ILE A 90 -2.85 -1.91 -8.53
C ILE A 90 -2.99 -0.40 -8.36
N MET A 91 -3.78 0.01 -7.37
CA MET A 91 -3.92 1.40 -6.97
C MET A 91 -3.42 1.58 -5.53
N LEU A 92 -2.46 2.48 -5.36
CA LEU A 92 -1.90 2.85 -4.05
C LEU A 92 -2.34 4.24 -3.65
N GLY A 93 -2.85 4.37 -2.43
CA GLY A 93 -3.26 5.65 -1.86
C GLY A 93 -2.70 5.85 -0.46
N VAL A 94 -2.37 7.09 -0.11
CA VAL A 94 -2.04 7.45 1.28
C VAL A 94 -3.32 7.92 1.97
N GLY A 95 -3.74 7.21 3.01
CA GLY A 95 -4.88 7.62 3.84
C GLY A 95 -4.56 8.94 4.56
N ARG A 96 -5.38 9.98 4.34
CA ARG A 96 -5.12 11.32 4.91
C ARG A 96 -5.17 11.28 6.44
N ASN A 97 -4.03 11.49 7.07
CA ASN A 97 -3.92 12.09 8.39
C ASN A 97 -2.82 13.17 8.38
N ILE A 98 -3.13 14.28 9.04
CA ILE A 98 -2.51 15.61 8.97
C ILE A 98 -1.00 15.59 9.28
N GLY A 99 -0.15 16.12 8.38
CA GLY A 99 1.23 16.54 8.69
C GLY A 99 2.38 15.89 7.89
N SER A 100 3.60 15.93 8.44
CA SER A 100 4.90 15.51 7.83
C SER A 100 5.03 14.02 7.49
N PHE A 101 3.94 13.27 7.64
CA PHE A 101 3.87 11.82 7.60
C PHE A 101 3.64 11.23 6.20
N GLY A 102 3.11 12.04 5.26
CA GLY A 102 3.06 11.68 3.85
C GLY A 102 4.45 11.32 3.28
N ILE A 103 5.52 11.89 3.83
CA ILE A 103 6.90 11.59 3.41
C ILE A 103 7.29 10.14 3.71
N LYS A 104 6.92 9.59 4.88
CA LYS A 104 7.24 8.21 5.25
C LYS A 104 6.44 7.21 4.42
N ALA A 105 5.14 7.46 4.24
CA ALA A 105 4.28 6.66 3.37
C ALA A 105 4.79 6.68 1.92
N ASN A 106 5.15 7.85 1.38
CA ASN A 106 5.68 7.97 0.02
C ASN A 106 7.02 7.23 -0.16
N ARG A 107 7.91 7.25 0.85
CA ARG A 107 9.15 6.46 0.80
C ARG A 107 8.87 4.95 0.75
N LYS A 108 7.85 4.50 1.48
CA LYS A 108 7.42 3.10 1.48
C LYS A 108 6.77 2.70 0.16
N ILE A 109 5.94 3.57 -0.42
CA ILE A 109 5.37 3.39 -1.77
C ILE A 109 6.49 3.31 -2.80
N ARG A 110 7.48 4.22 -2.78
CA ARG A 110 8.63 4.16 -3.69
C ARG A 110 9.39 2.84 -3.58
N ARG A 111 9.70 2.40 -2.35
CA ARG A 111 10.34 1.10 -2.13
C ARG A 111 9.53 -0.06 -2.73
N TYR A 112 8.22 -0.03 -2.59
CA TYR A 112 7.34 -1.04 -3.18
C TYR A 112 7.39 -1.01 -4.71
N VAL A 113 7.31 0.18 -5.32
CA VAL A 113 7.45 0.33 -6.78
C VAL A 113 8.80 -0.18 -7.27
N ASP A 114 9.90 0.19 -6.60
CA ASP A 114 11.24 -0.29 -6.96
C ASP A 114 11.33 -1.83 -6.88
N THR A 115 10.73 -2.43 -5.85
CA THR A 115 10.70 -3.89 -5.68
C THR A 115 9.88 -4.57 -6.78
N LEU A 116 8.73 -3.99 -7.16
CA LEU A 116 7.93 -4.51 -8.26
C LEU A 116 8.67 -4.41 -9.59
N ALA A 117 9.38 -3.31 -9.85
CA ALA A 117 10.16 -3.13 -11.06
C ALA A 117 11.32 -4.14 -11.17
N ASP A 118 11.93 -4.50 -10.04
CA ASP A 118 12.97 -5.55 -9.99
C ASP A 118 12.39 -6.95 -10.28
N LEU A 119 11.18 -7.24 -9.80
CA LEU A 119 10.50 -8.54 -9.97
C LEU A 119 9.81 -8.68 -11.34
N ASP A 120 9.28 -7.57 -11.87
CA ASP A 120 8.62 -7.47 -13.16
C ASP A 120 9.12 -6.23 -13.91
N PRO A 121 10.17 -6.38 -14.75
CA PRO A 121 10.71 -5.30 -15.55
C PRO A 121 9.73 -4.73 -16.61
N SER A 122 8.60 -5.40 -16.83
CA SER A 122 7.54 -4.93 -17.76
C SER A 122 6.45 -4.11 -17.06
N MET A 123 6.61 -3.88 -15.76
CA MET A 123 5.73 -3.03 -14.95
C MET A 123 5.62 -1.61 -15.53
N GLU A 124 4.41 -1.06 -15.46
CA GLU A 124 4.14 0.36 -15.74
C GLU A 124 3.52 1.01 -14.51
N TYR A 125 3.75 2.31 -14.29
CA TYR A 125 3.10 3.05 -13.21
C TYR A 125 2.96 4.55 -13.52
N SER A 126 1.96 5.21 -12.94
CA SER A 126 1.57 6.61 -13.26
C SER A 126 2.56 7.68 -12.76
N GLY A 127 3.43 7.37 -11.81
CA GLY A 127 4.45 8.29 -11.25
C GLY A 127 4.52 8.31 -9.72
N ILE A 128 5.58 8.92 -9.15
CA ILE A 128 5.82 9.12 -7.68
C ILE A 128 6.52 10.48 -7.43
#